data_AF-A0A0W0ZQ20-F1
#
_entry.id   AF-A0A0W0ZQ20-F1
#
_cell.length_a   1.000
_cell.length_b   1.000
_cell.length_c   1.000
_cell.angle_alpha   90.00
_cell.angle_beta   90.00
_cell.angle_gamma   90.00
#
_symmetry.space_group_name_H-M   'P 1'
#
loop_
_entity.id
_entity.type
_entity.pdbx_description
1 polymer ?
#
loop_
_entity_poly.entity_id
_entity_poly.type
_entity_poly.pdbx_seq_one_letter_code
_entity_poly.pdbx_strand_id
1 'polypeptide(L)'
;MTYRIDNPGGGDCGFYAFAVGLIKIIQEEYALHKKSETFARWQRNGLNNTSLEDILSIDINKLYNSPYAYKKDILDKLQMSLRGISANAHKTHLLDQIQVEAIRGGGTYVESTSVFHKFMELVHFYLKKEDAKKGALDKVIKFNELALSPEVLSLAKQTAKSLKPKLKSSLNEAETHTIENAHVKAALLNDVMSGREANPRSVILKGADKIKEKGRWATHSDLKEVADQLRVNLNVIQVDAVKPIVNGAPLQGRPTVTLNNEGDTHWTTQVEQLSVSSQEQTPDERPSAKPQAAKREVTLSAKQEHVLNATVSSQPKAEKVERYRQHIKSLMEAASTQGLFSTVKNTITKLDDESLKKEKAKSGESDEDFAKRLQEAEYRRALK
;
A
#
# COMPACT_ATOMS: atom_id res chain seq x y z
N MET A 1 -10.31 9.85 22.62
CA MET A 1 -9.71 10.56 21.47
C MET A 1 -9.08 9.48 20.59
N THR A 2 -9.37 9.46 19.29
CA THR A 2 -8.77 8.48 18.35
C THR A 2 -7.54 9.09 17.67
N TYR A 3 -6.57 8.26 17.32
CA TYR A 3 -5.32 8.66 16.70
C TYR A 3 -5.23 8.12 15.28
N ARG A 4 -4.86 8.98 14.33
CA ARG A 4 -4.62 8.63 12.94
C ARG A 4 -3.11 8.44 12.71
N ILE A 5 -2.70 7.22 12.38
CA ILE A 5 -1.30 6.87 12.07
C ILE A 5 -1.15 6.78 10.56
N ASP A 6 -0.31 7.66 10.01
CA ASP A 6 0.07 7.66 8.59
C ASP A 6 1.13 6.59 8.30
N ASN A 7 1.62 6.47 7.07
CA ASN A 7 2.58 5.46 6.66
C ASN A 7 3.51 5.96 5.53
N PRO A 8 4.55 5.18 5.16
CA PRO A 8 5.51 5.58 4.12
C PRO A 8 4.93 5.88 2.72
N GLY A 9 3.71 5.44 2.41
CA GLY A 9 3.05 5.75 1.14
C GLY A 9 3.64 5.02 -0.07
N GLY A 10 3.82 5.73 -1.19
CA GLY A 10 4.45 5.18 -2.41
C GLY A 10 3.57 4.25 -3.25
N GLY A 11 2.25 4.30 -3.06
CA GLY A 11 1.29 3.36 -3.68
C GLY A 11 1.08 2.06 -2.88
N ASP A 12 1.79 1.89 -1.77
CA ASP A 12 1.68 0.76 -0.85
C ASP A 12 0.78 1.07 0.38
N CYS A 13 0.19 2.26 0.44
CA CYS A 13 -0.45 2.82 1.64
C CYS A 13 -1.54 1.93 2.25
N GLY A 14 -2.37 1.26 1.44
CA GLY A 14 -3.43 0.39 1.96
C GLY A 14 -2.89 -0.82 2.73
N PHE A 15 -1.85 -1.47 2.20
CA PHE A 15 -1.23 -2.62 2.89
C PHE A 15 -0.39 -2.19 4.10
N TYR A 16 0.27 -1.02 4.05
CA TYR A 16 0.92 -0.48 5.23
C TYR A 16 -0.09 -0.15 6.34
N ALA A 17 -1.18 0.54 6.01
CA ALA A 17 -2.21 0.90 6.98
C ALA A 17 -2.81 -0.36 7.62
N PHE A 18 -3.10 -1.39 6.82
CA PHE A 18 -3.56 -2.66 7.36
C PHE A 18 -2.52 -3.32 8.28
N ALA A 19 -1.24 -3.33 7.88
CA ALA A 19 -0.16 -3.88 8.70
C ALA A 19 0.00 -3.16 10.05
N VAL A 20 -0.10 -1.82 10.08
CA VAL A 20 -0.06 -1.03 11.32
C VAL A 20 -1.24 -1.38 12.24
N GLY A 21 -2.44 -1.59 11.68
CA GLY A 21 -3.59 -2.08 12.44
C GLY A 21 -3.35 -3.46 13.05
N LEU A 22 -2.75 -4.39 12.28
CA LEU A 22 -2.40 -5.72 12.77
C LEU A 22 -1.32 -5.69 13.86
N ILE A 23 -0.31 -4.81 13.74
CA ILE A 23 0.72 -4.64 14.78
C ILE A 23 0.05 -4.30 16.12
N LYS A 24 -0.90 -3.36 16.12
CA LYS A 24 -1.64 -2.96 17.33
C LYS A 24 -2.42 -4.13 17.94
N ILE A 25 -3.17 -4.87 17.13
CA ILE A 25 -3.91 -6.07 17.56
C ILE A 25 -2.97 -7.11 18.18
N ILE A 26 -1.85 -7.41 17.51
CA ILE A 26 -0.88 -8.41 17.98
C ILE A 26 -0.28 -8.00 19.33
N GLN A 27 0.06 -6.71 19.49
CA GLN A 27 0.58 -6.18 20.75
C GLN A 27 -0.45 -6.27 21.88
N GLU A 28 -1.72 -5.99 21.61
CA GLU A 28 -2.81 -6.09 22.60
C GLU A 28 -3.07 -7.55 23.00
N GLU A 29 -3.19 -8.46 22.04
CA GLU A 29 -3.34 -9.89 22.30
C GLU A 29 -2.17 -10.42 23.15
N TYR A 30 -0.94 -10.04 22.79
CA TYR A 30 0.25 -10.46 23.51
C TYR A 30 0.33 -9.85 24.91
N ALA A 31 -0.05 -8.59 25.10
CA ALA A 31 -0.09 -7.97 26.41
C ALA A 31 -1.02 -8.72 27.37
N LEU A 32 -2.18 -9.15 26.88
CA LEU A 32 -3.22 -9.86 27.63
C LEU A 32 -2.90 -11.35 27.86
N HIS A 33 -2.37 -12.04 26.86
CA HIS A 33 -2.29 -13.51 26.86
C HIS A 33 -0.88 -14.07 26.70
N LYS A 34 0.14 -13.21 26.52
CA LYS A 34 1.52 -13.60 26.17
C LYS A 34 1.62 -14.46 24.90
N LYS A 35 0.57 -14.42 24.07
CA LYS A 35 0.42 -15.10 22.78
C LYS A 35 -0.46 -14.22 21.89
N SER A 36 -0.27 -14.32 20.58
CA SER A 36 -1.14 -13.66 19.60
C SER A 36 -1.61 -14.66 18.56
N GLU A 37 -2.92 -14.89 18.51
CA GLU A 37 -3.56 -15.73 17.51
C GLU A 37 -3.53 -15.04 16.14
N THR A 38 -3.64 -13.71 16.10
CA THR A 38 -3.50 -12.92 14.88
C THR A 38 -2.11 -13.11 14.26
N PHE A 39 -1.05 -13.06 15.06
CA PHE A 39 0.31 -13.34 14.59
C PHE A 39 0.46 -14.78 14.08
N ALA A 40 -0.03 -15.77 14.84
CA ALA A 40 0.04 -17.18 14.44
C ALA A 40 -0.72 -17.47 13.13
N ARG A 41 -1.86 -16.79 12.88
CA ARG A 41 -2.57 -16.83 11.60
C ARG A 41 -1.76 -16.19 10.49
N TRP A 42 -1.16 -15.03 10.73
CA TRP A 42 -0.39 -14.31 9.73
C TRP A 42 0.86 -15.11 9.31
N GLN A 43 1.58 -15.72 10.25
CA GLN A 43 2.68 -16.65 9.95
C GLN A 43 2.23 -17.82 9.06
N ARG A 44 1.13 -18.49 9.42
CA ARG A 44 0.59 -19.60 8.62
C ARG A 44 0.17 -19.19 7.21
N ASN A 45 -0.21 -17.93 7.01
CA ASN A 45 -0.63 -17.39 5.72
C ASN A 45 0.52 -16.76 4.90
N GLY A 46 1.76 -16.78 5.41
CA GLY A 46 2.93 -16.37 4.63
C GLY A 46 3.72 -15.17 5.16
N LEU A 47 3.55 -14.80 6.44
CA LEU A 47 4.51 -13.91 7.09
C LEU A 47 5.83 -14.66 7.35
N ASN A 48 6.74 -14.54 6.38
CA ASN A 48 8.07 -15.12 6.45
C ASN A 48 9.10 -14.07 6.93
N ASN A 49 10.13 -14.52 7.64
CA ASN A 49 11.31 -13.70 8.00
C ASN A 49 11.03 -12.45 8.86
N THR A 50 9.94 -12.47 9.64
CA THR A 50 9.62 -11.49 10.67
C THR A 50 9.17 -12.24 11.92
N SER A 51 9.86 -12.03 13.03
CA SER A 51 9.55 -12.66 14.32
C SER A 51 8.42 -11.95 15.06
N LEU A 52 7.89 -12.59 16.12
CA LEU A 52 6.92 -11.93 16.99
C LEU A 52 7.58 -10.74 17.69
N GLU A 53 8.82 -10.92 18.14
CA GLU A 53 9.64 -9.92 18.80
C GLU A 53 9.87 -8.69 17.92
N ASP A 54 10.07 -8.88 16.60
CA ASP A 54 10.17 -7.78 15.65
C ASP A 54 8.92 -6.90 15.66
N ILE A 55 7.73 -7.51 15.65
CA ILE A 55 6.43 -6.81 15.70
C ILE A 55 6.21 -6.16 17.06
N LEU A 56 6.49 -6.87 18.15
CA LEU A 56 6.36 -6.36 19.51
C LEU A 56 7.32 -5.18 19.78
N SER A 57 8.46 -5.12 19.09
CA SER A 57 9.44 -4.03 19.21
C SER A 57 9.01 -2.71 18.54
N ILE A 58 7.93 -2.71 17.76
CA ILE A 58 7.45 -1.53 17.05
C ILE A 58 6.68 -0.63 18.02
N ASP A 59 7.24 0.53 18.34
CA ASP A 59 6.56 1.51 19.17
C ASP A 59 5.51 2.29 18.37
N ILE A 60 4.24 2.09 18.70
CA ILE A 60 3.10 2.75 18.06
C ILE A 60 3.16 4.29 18.20
N ASN A 61 3.71 4.82 19.30
CA ASN A 61 3.89 6.27 19.44
C ASN A 61 4.94 6.80 18.47
N LYS A 62 6.04 6.06 18.28
CA LYS A 62 7.08 6.43 17.32
C LYS A 62 6.57 6.30 15.89
N LEU A 63 5.75 5.30 15.58
CA LEU A 63 5.05 5.24 14.30
C LEU A 63 4.13 6.44 14.08
N TYR A 64 3.35 6.83 15.10
CA TYR A 64 2.50 8.02 15.02
C TYR A 64 3.29 9.31 14.76
N ASN A 65 4.43 9.48 15.43
CA ASN A 65 5.26 10.69 15.32
C ASN A 65 6.24 10.68 14.14
N SER A 66 6.57 9.52 13.58
CA SER A 66 7.55 9.36 12.49
C SER A 66 7.14 8.28 11.47
N PRO A 67 5.96 8.40 10.86
CA PRO A 67 5.33 7.35 10.06
C PRO A 67 6.08 7.00 8.77
N TYR A 68 6.90 7.91 8.25
CA TYR A 68 7.60 7.72 6.97
C TYR A 68 8.96 7.02 7.10
N ALA A 69 9.54 6.98 8.31
CA ALA A 69 10.92 6.55 8.52
C ALA A 69 11.08 5.47 9.60
N TYR A 70 10.26 5.50 10.65
CA TYR A 70 10.43 4.58 11.78
C TYR A 70 10.11 3.14 11.37
N LYS A 71 11.09 2.23 11.56
CA LYS A 71 10.98 0.79 11.26
C LYS A 71 10.51 0.48 9.82
N LYS A 72 10.81 1.37 8.87
CA LYS A 72 10.38 1.26 7.46
C LYS A 72 10.66 -0.13 6.86
N ASP A 73 11.87 -0.66 7.03
CA ASP A 73 12.22 -1.98 6.46
C ASP A 73 11.35 -3.13 6.99
N ILE A 74 10.94 -3.08 8.26
CA ILE A 74 10.03 -4.08 8.82
C ILE A 74 8.62 -3.85 8.27
N LEU A 75 8.14 -2.61 8.21
CA LEU A 75 6.84 -2.29 7.62
C LEU A 75 6.77 -2.74 6.14
N ASP A 76 7.86 -2.58 5.37
CA ASP A 76 7.97 -3.03 3.98
C ASP A 76 7.77 -4.55 3.90
N LYS A 77 8.42 -5.33 4.78
CA LYS A 77 8.22 -6.78 4.85
C LYS A 77 6.79 -7.16 5.21
N LEU A 78 6.21 -6.48 6.20
CA LEU A 78 4.84 -6.72 6.65
C LEU A 78 3.84 -6.46 5.52
N GLN A 79 3.88 -5.29 4.87
CA GLN A 79 2.94 -4.97 3.79
C GLN A 79 3.09 -5.93 2.59
N MET A 80 4.33 -6.30 2.23
CA MET A 80 4.57 -7.25 1.14
C MET A 80 4.00 -8.64 1.44
N SER A 81 4.05 -9.07 2.70
CA SER A 81 3.41 -10.34 3.10
C SER A 81 1.88 -10.28 2.93
N LEU A 82 1.24 -9.14 3.26
CA LEU A 82 -0.20 -8.95 3.08
C LEU A 82 -0.60 -8.93 1.60
N ARG A 83 0.22 -8.34 0.73
CA ARG A 83 0.04 -8.44 -0.73
C ARG A 83 0.05 -9.89 -1.20
N GLY A 84 0.97 -10.70 -0.67
CA GLY A 84 1.06 -12.12 -0.94
C GLY A 84 -0.21 -12.87 -0.55
N ILE A 85 -0.73 -12.60 0.65
CA ILE A 85 -1.99 -13.15 1.15
C ILE A 85 -3.15 -12.78 0.24
N SER A 86 -3.29 -11.49 -0.09
CA SER A 86 -4.37 -10.98 -0.94
C SER A 86 -4.37 -11.63 -2.33
N ALA A 87 -3.20 -11.68 -2.98
CA ALA A 87 -3.04 -12.31 -4.29
C ALA A 87 -3.42 -13.80 -4.29
N ASN A 88 -3.00 -14.53 -3.25
CA ASN A 88 -3.34 -15.94 -3.14
C ASN A 88 -4.84 -16.14 -2.86
N ALA A 89 -5.43 -15.31 -1.99
CA ALA A 89 -6.86 -15.36 -1.66
C ALA A 89 -7.74 -15.14 -2.89
N HIS A 90 -7.46 -14.13 -3.72
CA HIS A 90 -8.21 -13.89 -4.96
C HIS A 90 -8.14 -15.08 -5.94
N LYS A 91 -6.97 -15.68 -6.10
CA LYS A 91 -6.80 -16.87 -6.97
C LYS A 91 -7.54 -18.08 -6.42
N THR A 92 -7.39 -18.37 -5.14
CA THR A 92 -8.07 -19.49 -4.48
C THR A 92 -9.59 -19.30 -4.54
N HIS A 93 -10.09 -18.10 -4.23
CA HIS A 93 -11.51 -17.81 -4.31
C HIS A 93 -12.07 -18.04 -5.72
N LEU A 94 -11.37 -17.61 -6.77
CA LEU A 94 -11.79 -17.90 -8.15
C LEU A 94 -11.86 -19.42 -8.41
N LEU A 95 -10.79 -20.15 -8.08
CA LEU A 95 -10.71 -21.60 -8.32
C LEU A 95 -11.79 -22.36 -7.53
N ASP A 96 -12.04 -21.98 -6.28
CA ASP A 96 -13.08 -22.57 -5.45
C ASP A 96 -14.47 -22.33 -6.04
N GLN A 97 -14.78 -21.11 -6.51
CA GLN A 97 -16.08 -20.83 -7.14
C GLN A 97 -16.27 -21.58 -8.46
N ILE A 98 -15.21 -21.78 -9.25
CA ILE A 98 -15.24 -22.63 -10.45
C ILE A 98 -15.63 -24.06 -10.06
N GLN A 99 -15.03 -24.62 -9.00
CA GLN A 99 -15.35 -25.98 -8.53
C GLN A 99 -16.78 -26.07 -7.99
N VAL A 100 -17.21 -25.10 -7.18
CA VAL A 100 -18.57 -25.04 -6.64
C VAL A 100 -19.60 -25.03 -7.76
N GLU A 101 -19.39 -24.21 -8.79
CA GLU A 101 -20.30 -24.14 -9.92
C GLU A 101 -20.32 -25.42 -10.75
N ALA A 102 -19.15 -26.04 -10.97
CA ALA A 102 -19.06 -27.32 -11.67
C ALA A 102 -19.81 -28.45 -10.96
N ILE A 103 -19.90 -28.41 -9.62
CA ILE A 103 -20.63 -29.39 -8.81
C ILE A 103 -22.13 -29.08 -8.77
N ARG A 104 -22.49 -27.83 -8.47
CA ARG A 104 -23.88 -27.45 -8.22
C ARG A 104 -24.69 -27.29 -9.51
N GLY A 105 -24.04 -26.93 -10.61
CA GLY A 105 -24.69 -26.58 -11.87
C GLY A 105 -25.50 -25.29 -11.75
N GLY A 106 -25.34 -24.39 -12.73
CA GLY A 106 -26.04 -23.09 -12.72
C GLY A 106 -25.60 -22.14 -11.61
N GLY A 107 -26.15 -20.93 -11.62
CA GLY A 107 -25.75 -19.82 -10.75
C GLY A 107 -24.68 -18.92 -11.35
N THR A 108 -24.30 -17.90 -10.59
CA THR A 108 -23.33 -16.85 -10.99
C THR A 108 -22.13 -16.85 -10.02
N TYR A 109 -21.57 -18.03 -9.75
CA TYR A 109 -20.52 -18.21 -8.73
C TYR A 109 -19.19 -17.67 -9.24
N VAL A 110 -18.78 -18.04 -10.46
CA VAL A 110 -17.56 -17.50 -11.09
C VAL A 110 -17.68 -15.99 -11.27
N GLU A 111 -18.86 -15.54 -11.72
CA GLU A 111 -19.16 -14.13 -11.96
C GLU A 111 -19.10 -13.30 -10.68
N SER A 112 -19.37 -13.89 -9.51
CA SER A 112 -19.28 -13.19 -8.21
C SER A 112 -17.84 -12.87 -7.77
N THR A 113 -16.83 -13.42 -8.44
CA THR A 113 -15.43 -13.28 -8.04
C THR A 113 -14.84 -11.92 -8.46
N SER A 114 -13.93 -11.36 -7.66
CA SER A 114 -13.26 -10.10 -8.01
C SER A 114 -12.43 -10.23 -9.29
N VAL A 115 -11.82 -11.39 -9.54
CA VAL A 115 -11.00 -11.63 -10.72
C VAL A 115 -11.84 -11.62 -11.99
N PHE A 116 -13.04 -12.23 -11.96
CA PHE A 116 -13.97 -12.18 -13.10
C PHE A 116 -14.40 -10.75 -13.40
N HIS A 117 -14.85 -9.99 -12.40
CA HIS A 117 -15.28 -8.60 -12.59
C HIS A 117 -14.16 -7.73 -13.18
N LYS A 118 -12.93 -7.88 -12.70
CA LYS A 118 -11.76 -7.17 -13.22
C LYS A 118 -11.42 -7.58 -14.65
N PHE A 119 -11.56 -8.86 -15.01
CA PHE A 119 -11.36 -9.30 -16.39
C PHE A 119 -12.47 -8.78 -17.33
N MET A 120 -13.73 -8.82 -16.88
CA MET A 120 -14.88 -8.26 -17.60
C MET A 120 -14.68 -6.75 -17.85
N GLU A 121 -14.23 -5.99 -16.85
CA GLU A 121 -13.93 -4.56 -17.00
C GLU A 121 -12.92 -4.30 -18.13
N LEU A 122 -11.87 -5.12 -18.24
CA LEU A 122 -10.89 -5.01 -19.34
C LEU A 122 -11.50 -5.36 -20.70
N VAL A 123 -12.40 -6.35 -20.76
CA VAL A 123 -13.11 -6.68 -22.00
C VAL A 123 -14.02 -5.52 -22.41
N HIS A 124 -14.80 -4.98 -21.49
CA HIS A 124 -15.66 -3.81 -21.72
C HIS A 124 -14.86 -2.59 -22.17
N PHE A 125 -13.67 -2.35 -21.58
CA PHE A 125 -12.76 -1.30 -22.01
C PHE A 125 -12.41 -1.42 -23.50
N TYR A 126 -12.12 -2.63 -23.99
CA TYR A 126 -11.80 -2.85 -25.41
C TYR A 126 -13.04 -2.92 -26.33
N LEU A 127 -14.24 -3.13 -25.78
CA LEU A 127 -15.49 -3.06 -26.55
C LEU A 127 -15.91 -1.61 -26.84
N LYS A 128 -15.70 -0.70 -25.88
CA LYS A 128 -16.04 0.72 -26.01
C LYS A 128 -15.03 1.42 -26.92
N LYS A 129 -15.45 1.76 -28.16
CA LYS A 129 -14.62 2.51 -29.12
C LYS A 129 -14.20 3.90 -28.62
N GLU A 130 -14.97 4.50 -27.71
CA GLU A 130 -14.82 5.91 -27.30
C GLU A 130 -13.83 6.13 -26.13
N ASP A 131 -13.45 5.06 -25.42
CA ASP A 131 -12.50 5.12 -24.31
C ASP A 131 -11.04 4.94 -24.76
N ALA A 132 -10.78 4.82 -26.07
CA ALA A 132 -9.42 4.90 -26.63
C ALA A 132 -8.81 6.32 -26.59
N LYS A 133 -9.33 7.22 -25.74
CA LYS A 133 -8.69 8.49 -25.42
C LYS A 133 -7.41 8.22 -24.62
N LYS A 134 -6.35 8.94 -24.96
CA LYS A 134 -5.03 8.84 -24.29
C LYS A 134 -5.22 8.96 -22.77
N GLY A 135 -4.78 7.94 -22.02
CA GLY A 135 -4.84 7.91 -20.55
C GLY A 135 -6.08 7.27 -19.92
N ALA A 136 -7.02 6.71 -20.69
CA ALA A 136 -8.17 5.99 -20.12
C ALA A 136 -7.77 4.67 -19.44
N LEU A 137 -6.81 3.93 -20.01
CA LEU A 137 -6.27 2.71 -19.40
C LEU A 137 -5.57 3.00 -18.07
N ASP A 138 -4.94 4.17 -17.93
CA ASP A 138 -4.26 4.59 -16.69
C ASP A 138 -5.24 4.71 -15.51
N LYS A 139 -6.54 4.95 -15.78
CA LYS A 139 -7.58 4.95 -14.73
C LYS A 139 -7.91 3.52 -14.28
N VAL A 140 -8.00 2.58 -15.22
CA VAL A 140 -8.29 1.17 -14.93
C VAL A 140 -7.12 0.52 -14.19
N ILE A 141 -5.89 0.77 -14.64
CA ILE A 141 -4.65 0.22 -14.04
C ILE A 141 -4.53 0.50 -12.54
N LYS A 142 -5.06 1.64 -12.06
CA LYS A 142 -4.98 2.00 -10.63
C LYS A 142 -5.67 0.99 -9.71
N PHE A 143 -6.76 0.37 -10.16
CA PHE A 143 -7.61 -0.49 -9.33
C PHE A 143 -7.74 -1.92 -9.83
N ASN A 144 -7.18 -2.21 -11.01
CA ASN A 144 -7.27 -3.50 -11.67
C ASN A 144 -5.86 -4.04 -11.98
N GLU A 145 -5.37 -4.94 -11.14
CA GLU A 145 -4.06 -5.59 -11.27
C GLU A 145 -3.89 -6.34 -12.58
N LEU A 146 -4.98 -6.85 -13.17
CA LEU A 146 -4.91 -7.59 -14.43
C LEU A 146 -4.44 -6.69 -15.58
N ALA A 147 -4.71 -5.38 -15.48
CA ALA A 147 -4.27 -4.40 -16.45
C ALA A 147 -2.75 -4.18 -16.46
N LEU A 148 -2.03 -4.61 -15.41
CA LEU A 148 -0.56 -4.57 -15.34
C LEU A 148 0.12 -5.71 -16.11
N SER A 149 -0.68 -6.63 -16.68
CA SER A 149 -0.20 -7.77 -17.46
C SER A 149 -0.50 -7.57 -18.96
N PRO A 150 0.51 -7.34 -19.80
CA PRO A 150 0.33 -7.23 -21.26
C PRO A 150 -0.37 -8.46 -21.86
N GLU A 151 -0.12 -9.64 -21.31
CA GLU A 151 -0.73 -10.90 -21.74
C GLU A 151 -2.23 -10.92 -21.42
N VAL A 152 -2.64 -10.44 -20.25
CA VAL A 152 -4.06 -10.33 -19.89
C VAL A 152 -4.76 -9.26 -20.73
N LEU A 153 -4.11 -8.12 -20.99
CA LEU A 153 -4.64 -7.09 -21.89
C LEU A 153 -4.84 -7.64 -23.31
N SER A 154 -3.90 -8.44 -23.81
CA SER A 154 -4.02 -9.11 -25.11
C SER A 154 -5.20 -10.08 -25.12
N LEU A 155 -5.35 -10.90 -24.07
CA LEU A 155 -6.48 -11.82 -23.92
C LEU A 155 -7.82 -11.07 -23.89
N ALA A 156 -7.94 -10.03 -23.05
CA ALA A 156 -9.16 -9.22 -22.96
C ALA A 156 -9.52 -8.56 -24.29
N LYS A 157 -8.53 -8.05 -25.03
CA LYS A 157 -8.72 -7.47 -26.37
C LYS A 157 -9.20 -8.51 -27.39
N GLN A 158 -8.66 -9.72 -27.34
CA GLN A 158 -9.11 -10.82 -28.20
C GLN A 158 -10.55 -11.23 -27.86
N THR A 159 -10.86 -11.37 -26.57
CA THR A 159 -12.22 -11.66 -26.08
C THR A 159 -13.21 -10.57 -26.51
N ALA A 160 -12.86 -9.29 -26.38
CA ALA A 160 -13.69 -8.18 -26.86
C ALA A 160 -13.93 -8.27 -28.38
N LYS A 161 -12.89 -8.59 -29.16
CA LYS A 161 -12.99 -8.74 -30.62
C LYS A 161 -13.93 -9.88 -31.01
N SER A 162 -13.89 -11.02 -30.31
CA SER A 162 -14.79 -12.17 -30.57
C SER A 162 -16.21 -11.98 -30.02
N LEU A 163 -16.38 -11.16 -28.98
CA LEU A 163 -17.67 -10.83 -28.39
C LEU A 163 -18.47 -9.87 -29.26
N LYS A 164 -17.81 -8.84 -29.79
CA LYS A 164 -18.44 -7.78 -30.59
C LYS A 164 -19.46 -8.23 -31.66
N PRO A 165 -19.18 -9.22 -32.53
CA PRO A 165 -20.16 -9.67 -33.52
C PRO A 165 -21.41 -10.35 -32.91
N LYS A 166 -21.36 -10.75 -31.64
CA LYS A 166 -22.50 -11.35 -30.92
C LYS A 166 -23.43 -10.29 -30.32
N LEU A 167 -22.94 -9.06 -30.13
CA LEU A 167 -23.70 -7.94 -29.56
C LEU A 167 -24.43 -7.17 -30.67
N LYS A 168 -25.57 -7.70 -31.11
CA LYS A 168 -26.43 -7.06 -32.13
C LYS A 168 -27.17 -5.86 -31.53
N SER A 169 -27.43 -4.83 -32.35
CA SER A 169 -28.15 -3.62 -31.93
C SER A 169 -29.61 -3.85 -31.53
N SER A 170 -30.18 -5.02 -31.85
CA SER A 170 -31.56 -5.39 -31.51
C SER A 170 -31.70 -6.04 -30.13
N LEU A 171 -30.59 -6.34 -29.45
CA LEU A 171 -30.62 -6.98 -28.12
C LEU A 171 -31.01 -5.95 -27.05
N ASN A 172 -31.79 -6.38 -26.07
CA ASN A 172 -32.02 -5.59 -24.87
C ASN A 172 -30.83 -5.71 -23.89
N GLU A 173 -30.85 -4.94 -22.81
CA GLU A 173 -29.77 -4.88 -21.82
C GLU A 173 -29.54 -6.23 -21.12
N ALA A 174 -30.61 -6.94 -20.75
CA ALA A 174 -30.51 -8.24 -20.09
C ALA A 174 -29.94 -9.33 -21.02
N GLU A 175 -30.35 -9.33 -22.29
CA GLU A 175 -29.81 -10.22 -23.32
C GLU A 175 -28.33 -9.92 -23.58
N THR A 176 -27.98 -8.64 -23.67
CA THR A 176 -26.59 -8.18 -23.81
C THR A 176 -25.74 -8.69 -22.65
N HIS A 177 -26.15 -8.41 -21.41
CA HIS A 177 -25.43 -8.84 -20.21
C HIS A 177 -25.29 -10.36 -20.11
N THR A 178 -26.31 -11.11 -20.53
CA THR A 178 -26.27 -12.59 -20.56
C THR A 178 -25.21 -13.09 -21.57
N ILE A 179 -25.18 -12.52 -22.77
CA ILE A 179 -24.21 -12.89 -23.81
C ILE A 179 -22.79 -12.51 -23.39
N GLU A 180 -22.61 -11.31 -22.83
CA GLU A 180 -21.31 -10.84 -22.34
C GLU A 180 -20.77 -11.76 -21.25
N ASN A 181 -21.55 -12.02 -20.19
CA ASN A 181 -21.12 -12.89 -19.09
C ASN A 181 -20.76 -14.29 -19.58
N ALA A 182 -21.64 -14.92 -20.36
CA ALA A 182 -21.37 -16.27 -20.87
C ALA A 182 -20.08 -16.31 -21.70
N HIS A 183 -19.84 -15.30 -22.55
CA HIS A 183 -18.67 -15.28 -23.42
C HIS A 183 -17.37 -14.97 -22.67
N VAL A 184 -17.39 -13.99 -21.77
CA VAL A 184 -16.22 -13.61 -20.96
C VAL A 184 -15.87 -14.71 -19.98
N LYS A 185 -16.86 -15.35 -19.36
CA LYS A 185 -16.67 -16.52 -18.50
C LYS A 185 -16.05 -17.68 -19.25
N ALA A 186 -16.53 -17.99 -20.45
CA ALA A 186 -15.90 -19.03 -21.28
C ALA A 186 -14.42 -18.73 -21.58
N ALA A 187 -14.09 -17.48 -21.92
CA ALA A 187 -12.71 -17.07 -22.15
C ALA A 187 -11.85 -17.18 -20.89
N LEU A 188 -12.38 -16.75 -19.74
CA LEU A 188 -11.70 -16.85 -18.45
C LEU A 188 -11.46 -18.32 -18.06
N LEU A 189 -12.47 -19.18 -18.16
CA LEU A 189 -12.36 -20.59 -17.80
C LEU A 189 -11.36 -21.33 -18.70
N ASN A 190 -11.35 -21.01 -20.00
CA ASN A 190 -10.38 -21.57 -20.95
C ASN A 190 -8.94 -21.17 -20.64
N ASP A 191 -8.70 -19.99 -20.06
CA ASP A 191 -7.38 -19.59 -19.61
C ASP A 191 -7.03 -20.21 -18.24
N VAL A 192 -7.96 -20.17 -17.29
CA VAL A 192 -7.71 -20.51 -15.88
C VAL A 192 -7.67 -22.02 -15.62
N MET A 193 -8.34 -22.84 -16.41
CA MET A 193 -8.48 -24.28 -16.19
C MET A 193 -7.79 -25.11 -17.28
N SER A 194 -7.18 -26.23 -16.88
CA SER A 194 -6.72 -27.30 -17.77
C SER A 194 -7.40 -28.60 -17.33
N GLY A 195 -8.49 -28.96 -18.01
CA GLY A 195 -9.37 -30.02 -17.54
C GLY A 195 -10.03 -29.64 -16.21
N ARG A 196 -9.76 -30.42 -15.15
CA ARG A 196 -10.29 -30.19 -13.79
C ARG A 196 -9.33 -29.44 -12.86
N GLU A 197 -8.13 -29.14 -13.33
CA GLU A 197 -7.09 -28.51 -12.52
C GLU A 197 -6.82 -27.08 -12.98
N ALA A 198 -6.23 -26.27 -12.10
CA ALA A 198 -5.78 -24.93 -12.46
C ALA A 198 -4.70 -25.01 -13.55
N ASN A 199 -4.84 -24.20 -14.60
CA ASN A 199 -3.87 -24.12 -15.68
C ASN A 199 -2.58 -23.42 -15.19
N PRO A 200 -1.42 -24.11 -15.13
CA PRO A 200 -0.17 -23.50 -14.69
C PRO A 200 0.34 -22.39 -15.63
N ARG A 201 -0.19 -22.33 -16.86
CA ARG A 201 0.13 -21.30 -17.85
C ARG A 201 -0.89 -20.17 -17.93
N SER A 202 -1.94 -20.19 -17.10
CA SER A 202 -2.99 -19.15 -17.06
C SER A 202 -2.38 -17.76 -16.95
N VAL A 203 -2.71 -16.90 -17.90
CA VAL A 203 -2.26 -15.50 -17.88
C VAL A 203 -3.08 -14.69 -16.88
N ILE A 204 -4.35 -15.05 -16.65
CA ILE A 204 -5.22 -14.41 -15.65
C ILE A 204 -4.74 -14.69 -14.23
N LEU A 205 -4.41 -15.95 -13.89
CA LEU A 205 -3.89 -16.28 -12.56
C LEU A 205 -2.53 -15.61 -12.31
N LYS A 206 -1.66 -15.54 -13.31
CA LYS A 206 -0.40 -14.77 -13.23
C LYS A 206 -0.64 -13.27 -13.16
N GLY A 207 -1.67 -12.76 -13.84
CA GLY A 207 -2.11 -11.38 -13.74
C GLY A 207 -2.58 -11.02 -12.34
N ALA A 208 -3.31 -11.91 -11.66
CA ALA A 208 -3.72 -11.72 -10.27
C ALA A 208 -2.51 -11.66 -9.30
N ASP A 209 -1.37 -12.27 -9.66
CA ASP A 209 -0.13 -12.11 -8.89
C ASP A 209 0.46 -10.69 -8.95
N LYS A 210 0.00 -9.84 -9.88
CA LYS A 210 0.42 -8.42 -9.95
C LYS A 210 0.03 -7.60 -8.72
N ILE A 211 -0.87 -8.10 -7.86
CA ILE A 211 -1.11 -7.53 -6.51
C ILE A 211 0.17 -7.47 -5.68
N LYS A 212 1.12 -8.39 -5.93
CA LYS A 212 2.42 -8.48 -5.25
C LYS A 212 3.41 -7.40 -5.70
N GLU A 213 3.13 -6.62 -6.75
CA GLU A 213 4.02 -5.57 -7.21
C GLU A 213 4.04 -4.38 -6.24
N LYS A 214 5.25 -3.92 -5.89
CA LYS A 214 5.45 -2.74 -5.04
C LYS A 214 4.88 -1.50 -5.75
N GLY A 215 4.18 -0.66 -5.00
CA GLY A 215 3.55 0.56 -5.48
C GLY A 215 2.17 0.37 -6.13
N ARG A 216 1.68 -0.88 -6.28
CA ARG A 216 0.31 -1.12 -6.75
C ARG A 216 -0.71 -0.79 -5.66
N TRP A 217 -1.63 0.13 -5.93
CA TRP A 217 -2.60 0.61 -4.94
C TRP A 217 -3.53 -0.49 -4.45
N ALA A 218 -3.62 -0.69 -3.14
CA ALA A 218 -4.60 -1.63 -2.58
C ALA A 218 -6.03 -1.13 -2.85
N THR A 219 -6.91 -2.04 -3.24
CA THR A 219 -8.35 -1.81 -3.27
C THR A 219 -9.00 -2.29 -1.98
N HIS A 220 -10.24 -1.87 -1.75
CA HIS A 220 -11.03 -2.42 -0.65
C HIS A 220 -11.12 -3.96 -0.72
N SER A 221 -11.34 -4.54 -1.90
CA SER A 221 -11.42 -5.99 -2.07
C SER A 221 -10.13 -6.68 -1.63
N ASP A 222 -8.96 -6.09 -1.92
CA ASP A 222 -7.67 -6.66 -1.51
C ASP A 222 -7.54 -6.73 0.01
N LEU A 223 -7.93 -5.65 0.70
CA LEU A 223 -7.88 -5.56 2.17
C LEU A 223 -8.94 -6.45 2.84
N LYS A 224 -10.11 -6.60 2.22
CA LYS A 224 -11.15 -7.51 2.68
C LYS A 224 -10.66 -8.97 2.63
N GLU A 225 -10.05 -9.39 1.52
CA GLU A 225 -9.50 -10.73 1.42
C GLU A 225 -8.43 -10.99 2.49
N VAL A 226 -7.55 -10.02 2.75
CA VAL A 226 -6.58 -10.11 3.84
C VAL A 226 -7.27 -10.26 5.21
N ALA A 227 -8.30 -9.45 5.47
CA ALA A 227 -9.05 -9.51 6.73
C ALA A 227 -9.71 -10.88 6.95
N ASP A 228 -10.30 -11.46 5.91
CA ASP A 228 -10.92 -12.77 5.95
C ASP A 228 -9.91 -13.88 6.23
N GLN A 229 -8.75 -13.88 5.55
CA GLN A 229 -7.69 -14.87 5.77
C GLN A 229 -7.09 -14.78 7.18
N LEU A 230 -6.97 -13.58 7.73
CA LEU A 230 -6.43 -13.35 9.08
C LEU A 230 -7.50 -13.39 10.18
N ARG A 231 -8.78 -13.56 9.81
CA ARG A 231 -9.94 -13.53 10.72
C ARG A 231 -9.99 -12.31 11.62
N VAL A 232 -9.71 -11.15 11.05
CA VAL A 232 -9.94 -9.85 11.68
C VAL A 232 -11.14 -9.17 11.03
N ASN A 233 -11.81 -8.28 11.74
CA ASN A 233 -12.78 -7.38 11.13
C ASN A 233 -12.03 -6.23 10.43
N LEU A 234 -12.52 -5.81 9.26
CA LEU A 234 -12.06 -4.61 8.59
C LEU A 234 -13.13 -3.53 8.69
N ASN A 235 -12.82 -2.44 9.37
CA ASN A 235 -13.62 -1.23 9.40
C ASN A 235 -12.91 -0.16 8.56
N VAL A 236 -13.59 0.41 7.57
CA VAL A 236 -13.06 1.50 6.75
C VAL A 236 -13.88 2.75 7.03
N ILE A 237 -13.22 3.88 7.25
CA ILE A 237 -13.83 5.20 7.45
C ILE A 237 -13.46 6.07 6.25
N GLN A 238 -14.43 6.55 5.47
CA GLN A 238 -14.18 7.57 4.45
C GLN A 238 -14.11 8.96 5.09
N VAL A 239 -12.98 9.64 4.92
CA VAL A 239 -12.67 10.91 5.62
C VAL A 239 -13.47 12.10 5.07
N ASP A 240 -13.86 12.06 3.80
CA ASP A 240 -14.58 13.15 3.13
C ASP A 240 -16.10 12.93 3.05
N ALA A 241 -16.62 11.87 3.67
CA ALA A 241 -18.04 11.58 3.69
C ALA A 241 -18.74 12.42 4.79
N VAL A 242 -19.94 12.94 4.49
CA VAL A 242 -20.80 13.71 5.42
C VAL A 242 -21.09 12.94 6.72
N LYS A 243 -21.01 11.60 6.68
CA LYS A 243 -20.96 10.69 7.83
C LYS A 243 -19.92 9.58 7.56
N PRO A 244 -19.20 9.09 8.58
CA PRO A 244 -18.38 7.88 8.45
C PRO A 244 -19.21 6.72 7.87
N ILE A 245 -18.82 6.20 6.72
CA ILE A 245 -19.42 4.99 6.15
C ILE A 245 -18.65 3.81 6.74
N VAL A 246 -19.26 3.12 7.72
CA VAL A 246 -18.69 1.91 8.36
C VAL A 246 -18.96 0.72 7.43
N ASN A 247 -17.90 0.11 6.89
CA ASN A 247 -18.06 -1.03 5.97
C ASN A 247 -18.23 -2.37 6.71
N GLY A 248 -19.48 -2.68 7.02
CA GLY A 248 -19.92 -3.99 7.50
C GLY A 248 -20.08 -4.08 9.02
N ALA A 249 -20.88 -5.05 9.46
CA ALA A 249 -21.03 -5.34 10.88
C ALA A 249 -19.83 -6.16 11.38
N PRO A 250 -19.14 -5.74 12.45
CA PRO A 250 -18.04 -6.53 13.02
C PRO A 250 -18.56 -7.88 13.52
N LEU A 251 -17.86 -8.95 13.16
CA LEU A 251 -18.16 -10.28 13.67
C LEU A 251 -17.66 -10.39 15.12
N GLN A 252 -18.54 -10.91 15.98
CA GLN A 252 -18.23 -11.08 17.40
C GLN A 252 -17.03 -12.00 17.59
N GLY A 253 -16.11 -11.62 18.49
CA GLY A 253 -14.92 -12.40 18.82
C GLY A 253 -13.76 -12.26 17.83
N ARG A 254 -13.85 -11.38 16.81
CA ARG A 254 -12.72 -11.02 15.95
C ARG A 254 -12.20 -9.62 16.34
N PRO A 255 -10.86 -9.42 16.44
CA PRO A 255 -10.31 -8.09 16.62
C PRO A 255 -10.52 -7.26 15.34
N THR A 256 -10.53 -5.93 15.46
CA THR A 256 -10.92 -5.02 14.37
C THR A 256 -9.76 -4.14 13.95
N VAL A 257 -9.40 -4.19 12.68
CA VAL A 257 -8.53 -3.21 12.02
C VAL A 257 -9.42 -2.06 11.54
N THR A 258 -9.13 -0.83 11.98
CA THR A 258 -9.84 0.37 11.50
C THR A 258 -8.92 1.21 10.63
N LEU A 259 -9.31 1.41 9.37
CA LEU A 259 -8.58 2.19 8.38
C LEU A 259 -9.38 3.43 7.99
N ASN A 260 -8.66 4.47 7.56
CA ASN A 260 -9.24 5.64 6.91
C ASN A 260 -8.92 5.57 5.43
N ASN A 261 -9.90 5.83 4.57
CA ASN A 261 -9.70 6.08 3.15
C ASN A 261 -9.86 7.59 2.90
N GLU A 262 -8.78 8.22 2.43
CA GLU A 262 -8.69 9.65 2.19
C GLU A 262 -8.75 9.90 0.66
N GLY A 263 -9.91 10.34 0.19
CA GLY A 263 -10.17 10.68 -1.22
C GLY A 263 -9.88 9.57 -2.24
N ASP A 264 -10.03 8.28 -1.88
CA ASP A 264 -9.68 7.11 -2.72
C ASP A 264 -8.23 7.10 -3.22
N THR A 265 -7.34 7.85 -2.56
CA THR A 265 -5.92 7.99 -2.96
C THR A 265 -4.95 7.60 -1.86
N HIS A 266 -5.38 7.66 -0.59
CA HIS A 266 -4.52 7.36 0.54
C HIS A 266 -5.25 6.57 1.61
N TRP A 267 -4.49 5.73 2.32
CA TRP A 267 -4.99 4.90 3.40
C TRP A 267 -4.16 5.13 4.65
N THR A 268 -4.82 5.32 5.79
CA THR A 268 -4.15 5.46 7.10
C THR A 268 -4.82 4.59 8.16
N THR A 269 -4.17 4.36 9.30
CA THR A 269 -4.72 3.54 10.39
C THR A 269 -5.36 4.42 11.44
N GLN A 270 -6.51 4.01 11.99
CA GLN A 270 -7.08 4.59 13.19
C GLN A 270 -6.86 3.67 14.38
N VAL A 271 -6.33 4.21 15.48
CA VAL A 271 -6.18 3.50 16.76
C VAL A 271 -6.86 4.28 17.88
N GLU A 272 -7.45 3.58 18.84
CA GLU A 272 -8.18 4.20 19.95
C GLU A 272 -7.25 4.74 21.04
N GLN A 273 -6.11 4.09 21.23
CA GLN A 273 -5.12 4.45 22.24
C GLN A 273 -3.73 4.25 21.68
N LEU A 274 -2.88 5.25 21.87
CA LEU A 274 -1.44 5.05 21.81
C LEU A 274 -1.01 4.39 23.12
N SER A 275 -0.17 3.37 23.07
CA SER A 275 0.37 2.74 24.27
C SER A 275 1.13 3.77 25.11
N VAL A 276 0.80 3.95 26.39
CA VAL A 276 1.56 4.82 27.29
C VAL A 276 2.99 4.28 27.35
N SER A 277 3.97 5.07 26.93
CA SER A 277 5.37 4.66 27.06
C SER A 277 5.65 4.40 28.54
N SER A 278 6.20 3.23 28.88
CA SER A 278 6.55 2.86 30.25
C SER A 278 7.76 3.66 30.80
N GLN A 279 7.95 4.92 30.37
CA GLN A 279 9.00 5.81 30.87
C GLN A 279 8.50 6.86 31.87
N GLU A 280 7.22 6.86 32.24
CA GLU A 280 6.71 7.72 33.32
C GLU A 280 5.96 6.88 34.38
N GLN A 281 6.72 6.12 35.16
CA GLN A 281 6.31 5.71 36.50
C GLN A 281 7.48 5.97 37.44
N THR A 282 7.50 7.14 38.05
CA THR A 282 8.19 7.37 39.33
C THR A 282 7.41 6.65 40.43
N PRO A 283 8.09 5.86 41.26
CA PRO A 283 8.04 6.16 42.68
C PRO A 283 9.41 6.06 43.39
N ASP A 284 9.61 7.04 44.25
CA ASP A 284 10.43 7.11 45.47
C ASP A 284 11.97 7.02 45.46
N GLU A 285 12.48 7.97 46.25
CA GLU A 285 13.85 8.30 46.60
C GLU A 285 14.64 7.13 47.22
N ARG A 286 15.85 6.88 46.70
CA ARG A 286 17.13 7.03 47.43
C ARG A 286 18.35 6.85 46.52
N PRO A 287 19.51 7.46 46.89
CA PRO A 287 20.54 7.84 45.94
C PRO A 287 21.60 6.77 45.79
N SER A 288 21.99 6.42 44.56
CA SER A 288 23.32 5.81 44.27
C SER A 288 23.64 5.78 42.78
N ALA A 289 24.79 6.37 42.44
CA ALA A 289 25.64 6.16 41.27
C ALA A 289 25.04 6.33 39.86
N LYS A 290 25.36 7.48 39.24
CA LYS A 290 25.25 7.75 37.80
C LYS A 290 26.05 6.74 36.98
N PRO A 291 25.47 6.28 35.86
CA PRO A 291 26.17 6.33 34.57
C PRO A 291 25.44 7.31 33.66
N GLN A 292 26.09 8.44 33.34
CA GLN A 292 25.60 9.39 32.36
C GLN A 292 25.60 8.76 30.95
N ALA A 293 24.44 8.28 30.51
CA ALA A 293 24.13 8.20 29.08
C ALA A 293 23.53 9.54 28.68
N ALA A 294 24.35 10.38 28.03
CA ALA A 294 23.95 11.70 27.54
C ALA A 294 22.76 11.57 26.56
N LYS A 295 21.61 12.13 26.92
CA LYS A 295 20.62 12.58 25.93
C LYS A 295 21.35 13.60 25.04
N ARG A 296 21.70 13.23 23.81
CA ARG A 296 22.13 14.21 22.81
C ARG A 296 20.90 15.03 22.43
N GLU A 297 20.77 16.21 23.02
CA GLU A 297 19.99 17.28 22.39
C GLU A 297 20.64 17.59 21.04
N VAL A 298 19.86 17.49 19.97
CA VAL A 298 20.30 17.87 18.63
C VAL A 298 20.44 19.39 18.61
N THR A 299 21.66 19.88 18.70
CA THR A 299 21.97 21.30 18.55
C THR A 299 21.85 21.65 17.07
N LEU A 300 20.75 22.29 16.68
CA LEU A 300 20.56 22.79 15.31
C LEU A 300 21.50 23.98 15.09
N SER A 301 22.05 24.10 13.87
CA SER A 301 22.79 25.31 13.51
C SER A 301 21.85 26.52 13.41
N ALA A 302 22.37 27.74 13.62
CA ALA A 302 21.57 28.98 13.54
C ALA A 302 20.82 29.12 12.19
N LYS A 303 21.39 28.61 11.09
CA LYS A 303 20.73 28.57 9.77
C LYS A 303 19.58 27.56 9.72
N GLN A 304 19.74 26.37 10.33
CA GLN A 304 18.66 25.37 10.42
C GLN A 304 17.53 25.82 11.34
N GLU A 305 17.84 26.51 12.43
CA GLU A 305 16.81 27.14 13.28
C GLU A 305 16.04 28.22 12.53
N HIS A 306 16.73 29.02 11.70
CA HIS A 306 16.08 30.04 10.87
C HIS A 306 15.12 29.40 9.84
N VAL A 307 15.57 28.38 9.11
CA VAL A 307 14.72 27.63 8.16
C VAL A 307 13.57 26.93 8.87
N LEU A 308 13.82 26.33 10.03
CA LEU A 308 12.79 25.68 10.84
C LEU A 308 11.72 26.70 11.27
N ASN A 309 12.12 27.86 11.81
CA ASN A 309 11.19 28.88 12.27
C ASN A 309 10.40 29.51 11.12
N ALA A 310 11.06 29.80 10.00
CA ALA A 310 10.38 30.30 8.80
C ALA A 310 9.37 29.27 8.26
N THR A 311 9.77 28.00 8.13
CA THR A 311 8.89 26.93 7.65
C THR A 311 7.71 26.70 8.59
N VAL A 312 7.96 26.65 9.90
CA VAL A 312 6.92 26.43 10.93
C VAL A 312 5.94 27.59 11.02
N SER A 313 6.40 28.83 10.79
CA SER A 313 5.54 30.02 10.77
C SER A 313 4.49 30.01 9.65
N SER A 314 4.71 29.20 8.60
CA SER A 314 3.73 29.04 7.51
C SER A 314 2.58 28.09 7.84
N GLN A 315 2.58 27.42 9.01
CA GLN A 315 1.54 26.49 9.41
C GLN A 315 0.28 27.23 9.91
N PRO A 316 -0.86 27.19 9.17
CA PRO A 316 -2.05 27.95 9.52
C PRO A 316 -2.81 27.39 10.75
N LYS A 317 -2.55 26.14 11.15
CA LYS A 317 -3.23 25.49 12.28
C LYS A 317 -2.35 25.46 13.53
N ALA A 318 -2.67 26.29 14.51
CA ALA A 318 -1.88 26.49 15.74
C ALA A 318 -1.61 25.17 16.49
N GLU A 319 -2.60 24.28 16.56
CA GLU A 319 -2.48 22.97 17.23
C GLU A 319 -1.58 21.94 16.50
N LYS A 320 -1.07 22.31 15.32
CA LYS A 320 -0.17 21.48 14.50
C LYS A 320 1.24 22.05 14.40
N VAL A 321 1.48 23.26 14.90
CA VAL A 321 2.76 23.97 14.82
C VAL A 321 3.90 23.14 15.41
N GLU A 322 3.72 22.59 16.61
CA GLU A 322 4.79 21.83 17.28
C GLU A 322 5.06 20.48 16.60
N ARG A 323 4.00 19.81 16.13
CA ARG A 323 4.13 18.57 15.33
C ARG A 323 4.85 18.84 14.00
N TYR A 324 4.52 19.94 13.35
CA TYR A 324 5.17 20.35 12.11
C TYR A 324 6.63 20.74 12.34
N ARG A 325 6.94 21.41 13.45
CA ARG A 325 8.31 21.71 13.89
C ARG A 325 9.13 20.44 14.09
N GLN A 326 8.59 19.45 14.79
CA GLN A 326 9.26 18.16 14.97
C GLN A 326 9.48 17.42 13.65
N HIS A 327 8.50 17.45 12.73
CA HIS A 327 8.63 16.86 11.40
C HIS A 327 9.79 17.49 10.61
N ILE A 328 9.86 18.83 10.55
CA ILE A 328 10.95 19.52 9.83
C ILE A 328 12.32 19.21 10.46
N LYS A 329 12.39 19.10 11.79
CA LYS A 329 13.62 18.66 12.49
C LYS A 329 14.03 17.25 12.06
N SER A 330 13.10 16.30 12.05
CA SER A 330 13.36 14.92 11.62
C SER A 330 13.73 14.81 10.14
N LEU A 331 13.16 15.65 9.27
CA LEU A 331 13.55 15.74 7.87
C LEU A 331 14.98 16.29 7.71
N MET A 332 15.34 17.33 8.46
CA MET A 332 16.70 17.88 8.48
C MET A 332 17.71 16.87 9.05
N GLU A 333 17.31 16.08 10.04
CA GLU A 333 18.12 15.02 10.62
C GLU A 333 18.28 13.86 9.62
N ALA A 334 17.21 13.40 8.97
CA ALA A 334 17.27 12.37 7.95
C ALA A 334 18.11 12.79 6.74
N ALA A 335 17.96 14.03 6.28
CA ALA A 335 18.77 14.60 5.21
C ALA A 335 20.27 14.68 5.59
N SER A 336 20.57 15.01 6.85
CA SER A 336 21.96 15.13 7.34
C SER A 336 22.62 13.80 7.70
N THR A 337 21.84 12.79 8.11
CA THR A 337 22.36 11.47 8.54
C THR A 337 22.34 10.41 7.43
N GLN A 338 21.35 10.42 6.54
CA GLN A 338 21.20 9.41 5.47
C GLN A 338 21.69 9.92 4.10
N GLY A 339 21.90 11.24 3.99
CA GLY A 339 22.39 11.91 2.78
C GLY A 339 21.37 11.86 1.64
N LEU A 340 20.77 13.00 1.29
CA LEU A 340 19.77 13.12 0.20
C LEU A 340 20.26 12.56 -1.16
N PHE A 341 21.58 12.43 -1.34
CA PHE A 341 22.24 11.99 -2.56
C PHE A 341 23.35 10.95 -2.31
N SER A 342 23.29 10.19 -1.21
CA SER A 342 24.34 9.24 -0.80
C SER A 342 24.65 8.14 -1.82
N THR A 343 23.79 7.94 -2.82
CA THR A 343 23.95 6.95 -3.90
C THR A 343 24.55 7.52 -5.19
N VAL A 344 24.82 8.83 -5.28
CA VAL A 344 25.40 9.48 -6.47
C VAL A 344 26.91 9.24 -6.48
N LYS A 345 27.39 8.34 -7.34
CA LYS A 345 28.80 7.91 -7.38
C LYS A 345 29.73 8.84 -8.16
N ASN A 346 29.22 9.64 -9.09
CA ASN A 346 30.00 10.40 -10.07
C ASN A 346 29.89 11.93 -9.88
N THR A 347 29.91 12.41 -8.65
CA THR A 347 29.59 13.81 -8.29
C THR A 347 30.36 14.89 -9.07
N ILE A 348 29.72 16.03 -9.35
CA ILE A 348 30.37 17.17 -10.02
C ILE A 348 31.26 17.90 -9.00
N THR A 349 32.52 18.12 -9.33
CA THR A 349 33.48 18.70 -8.37
C THR A 349 33.58 20.23 -8.45
N LYS A 350 33.32 20.81 -9.63
CA LYS A 350 33.29 22.26 -9.84
C LYS A 350 31.88 22.79 -9.61
N LEU A 351 31.72 23.59 -8.56
CA LEU A 351 30.42 24.04 -8.05
C LEU A 351 30.12 25.51 -8.36
N ASP A 352 30.90 26.17 -9.23
CA ASP A 352 30.58 27.52 -9.69
C ASP A 352 29.46 27.52 -10.74
N ASP A 353 28.69 28.61 -10.76
CA ASP A 353 27.47 28.76 -11.58
C ASP A 353 27.74 28.58 -13.08
N GLU A 354 28.90 29.05 -13.54
CA GLU A 354 29.30 28.99 -14.95
C GLU A 354 29.71 27.58 -15.38
N SER A 355 30.34 26.80 -14.48
CA SER A 355 30.71 25.41 -14.74
C SER A 355 29.50 24.49 -14.72
N LEU A 356 28.55 24.67 -13.81
CA LEU A 356 27.34 23.83 -13.71
C LEU A 356 26.42 23.98 -14.93
N LYS A 357 26.26 25.21 -15.45
CA LYS A 357 25.47 25.47 -16.67
C LYS A 357 26.06 24.86 -17.94
N LYS A 358 27.36 24.54 -17.95
CA LYS A 358 28.08 23.99 -19.10
C LYS A 358 28.31 22.48 -18.99
N GLU A 359 27.90 21.88 -17.88
CA GLU A 359 28.05 20.44 -17.64
C GLU A 359 27.15 19.64 -18.58
N LYS A 360 27.63 18.47 -19.04
CA LYS A 360 26.90 17.60 -19.96
C LYS A 360 26.83 16.17 -19.41
N ALA A 361 25.83 15.43 -19.88
CA ALA A 361 25.74 14.00 -19.65
C ALA A 361 26.99 13.29 -20.19
N LYS A 362 27.53 12.35 -19.43
CA LYS A 362 28.65 11.50 -19.86
C LYS A 362 28.16 10.45 -20.87
N SER A 363 29.07 9.92 -21.68
CA SER A 363 28.73 8.85 -22.63
C SER A 363 28.18 7.63 -21.87
N GLY A 364 26.94 7.23 -22.19
CA GLY A 364 26.22 6.13 -21.53
C GLY A 364 25.52 6.49 -20.21
N GLU A 365 25.54 7.76 -19.78
CA GLU A 365 24.76 8.24 -18.63
C GLU A 365 23.30 8.48 -19.04
N SER A 366 22.35 8.00 -18.24
CA SER A 366 20.93 8.27 -18.48
C SER A 366 20.59 9.73 -18.11
N ASP A 367 19.54 10.29 -18.73
CA ASP A 367 19.06 11.64 -18.41
C ASP A 367 18.69 11.77 -16.91
N GLU A 368 18.17 10.69 -16.32
CA GLU A 368 17.82 10.64 -14.90
C GLU A 368 19.07 10.68 -14.00
N ASP A 369 20.12 9.93 -14.34
CA ASP A 369 21.37 9.92 -13.58
C ASP A 369 22.11 11.26 -13.70
N PHE A 370 22.08 11.86 -14.90
CA PHE A 370 22.63 13.19 -15.13
C PHE A 370 21.89 14.25 -14.32
N ALA A 371 20.55 14.23 -14.33
CA ALA A 371 19.73 15.16 -13.55
C ALA A 371 19.98 15.02 -12.04
N LYS A 372 20.06 13.79 -11.52
CA LYS A 372 20.37 13.53 -10.11
C LYS A 372 21.74 14.06 -9.72
N ARG A 373 22.75 13.85 -10.56
CA ARG A 373 24.11 14.37 -10.35
C ARG A 373 24.16 15.90 -10.37
N LEU A 374 23.40 16.54 -11.26
CA LEU A 374 23.32 18.02 -11.34
C LEU A 374 22.60 18.62 -10.13
N GLN A 375 21.49 18.02 -9.71
CA GLN A 375 20.74 18.43 -8.52
C GLN A 375 21.57 18.27 -7.24
N GLU A 376 22.32 17.18 -7.13
CA GLU A 376 23.26 16.95 -6.04
C GLU A 376 24.35 18.02 -5.96
N ALA A 377 24.88 18.42 -7.12
CA ALA A 377 25.92 19.44 -7.22
C ALA A 377 25.39 20.85 -6.88
N GLU A 378 24.21 21.22 -7.40
CA GLU A 378 23.54 22.49 -7.05
C GLU A 378 23.19 22.53 -5.56
N TYR A 379 22.78 21.40 -4.98
CA TYR A 379 22.55 21.29 -3.55
C TYR A 379 23.83 21.50 -2.74
N ARG A 380 24.94 20.84 -3.09
CA ARG A 380 26.24 21.05 -2.43
C ARG A 380 26.76 22.47 -2.61
N ARG A 381 26.50 23.11 -3.75
CA ARG A 381 26.84 24.52 -4.00
C ARG A 381 26.07 25.44 -3.07
N ALA A 382 24.76 25.24 -2.91
CA ALA A 382 23.91 26.06 -2.05
C ALA A 382 24.23 25.94 -0.55
N LEU A 383 24.97 24.90 -0.16
CA LEU A 383 25.43 24.66 1.21
C LEU A 383 26.80 25.28 1.54
N LYS A 384 27.57 25.72 0.53
CA LYS A 384 28.79 26.51 0.71
C LYS A 384 28.43 27.99 0.78
#